data_AF-A0A2E3FI75-F1
#
_entry.id   AF-A0A2E3FI75-F1
#
_cell.length_a   1.000
_cell.length_b   1.000
_cell.length_c   1.000
_cell.angle_alpha   90.00
_cell.angle_beta   90.00
_cell.angle_gamma   90.00
#
_symmetry.space_group_name_H-M   'P 1'
#
loop_
_entity.id
_entity.type
_entity.pdbx_description
1 polymer ?
#
loop_
_entity_poly.entity_id
_entity_poly.type
_entity_poly.pdbx_seq_one_letter_code
_entity_poly.pdbx_strand_id
1 'polypeptide(L)'
;MEQIRASGDTPDLPDLLLAEHLCEAMFKLGPTRSLGFGAEPTGWSEIAPFAQATGRVRNSWEAETLFEMCRSFHEENQAGKSPFRISPMEREG
;
A
#
# COMPACT_ATOMS: atom_id res chain seq x y z
N MET A 1 -24.36 -28.27 4.40
CA MET A 1 -24.00 -27.37 5.51
C MET A 1 -22.55 -27.68 5.87
N GLU A 2 -21.61 -27.27 5.02
CA GLU A 2 -20.18 -27.53 5.22
C GLU A 2 -19.56 -26.27 5.83
N GLN A 3 -19.17 -26.37 7.10
CA GLN A 3 -18.50 -25.34 7.86
C GLN A 3 -17.02 -25.31 7.45
N ILE A 4 -16.61 -24.33 6.64
CA ILE A 4 -15.20 -24.03 6.43
C ILE A 4 -14.73 -23.27 7.65
N ARG A 5 -14.01 -23.98 8.52
CA ARG A 5 -13.34 -23.44 9.70
C ARG A 5 -12.29 -22.43 9.26
N ALA A 6 -12.21 -21.33 10.00
CA ALA A 6 -11.13 -20.37 9.95
C ALA A 6 -9.78 -21.08 10.13
N SER A 7 -9.06 -21.31 9.03
CA SER A 7 -7.64 -21.63 9.08
C SER A 7 -6.92 -20.33 9.40
N GLY A 8 -6.48 -20.20 10.65
CA GLY A 8 -5.58 -19.13 11.11
C GLY A 8 -4.15 -19.30 10.58
N ASP A 9 -4.01 -19.64 9.29
CA ASP A 9 -2.73 -19.55 8.61
C ASP A 9 -2.55 -18.08 8.25
N THR A 10 -1.64 -17.41 8.96
CA THR A 10 -1.06 -16.17 8.44
C THR A 10 -0.47 -16.52 7.07
N PRO A 11 -0.96 -15.93 5.97
CA PRO A 11 -0.39 -16.20 4.66
C PRO A 11 1.12 -15.96 4.72
N ASP A 12 1.87 -16.86 4.11
CA ASP A 12 3.32 -16.77 4.01
C ASP A 12 3.63 -15.53 3.16
N LEU A 13 3.77 -14.39 3.82
CA LEU A 13 4.10 -13.14 3.16
C LEU A 13 5.52 -13.29 2.61
N PRO A 14 5.79 -12.87 1.37
CA PRO A 14 7.14 -12.92 0.82
C PRO A 14 8.12 -12.20 1.75
N ASP A 15 9.33 -12.74 1.90
CA ASP A 15 10.37 -12.19 2.78
C ASP A 15 10.86 -10.84 2.21
N LEU A 16 10.18 -9.75 2.58
CA LEU A 16 10.36 -8.39 2.08
C LEU A 16 11.56 -7.65 2.70
N LEU A 17 12.61 -8.38 3.10
CA LEU A 17 13.77 -7.84 3.81
C LEU A 17 14.44 -6.64 3.09
N LEU A 18 14.30 -6.53 1.76
CA LEU A 18 14.86 -5.44 0.96
C LEU A 18 13.96 -4.20 0.82
N ALA A 19 12.66 -4.30 1.13
CA ALA A 19 11.68 -3.22 0.90
C ALA A 19 10.84 -2.87 2.14
N GLU A 20 11.11 -3.49 3.29
CA GLU A 20 10.41 -3.19 4.55
C GLU A 20 10.48 -1.70 4.92
N HIS A 21 11.62 -1.04 4.67
CA HIS A 21 11.76 0.39 4.93
C HIS A 21 10.84 1.25 4.04
N LEU A 22 10.48 0.78 2.85
CA LEU A 22 9.53 1.47 1.98
C LEU A 22 8.10 1.30 2.47
N CYS A 23 7.74 0.13 2.98
CA CYS A 23 6.46 -0.07 3.67
C CYS A 23 6.34 0.87 4.88
N GLU A 24 7.35 0.93 5.73
CA GLU A 24 7.38 1.88 6.86
C GLU A 24 7.29 3.34 6.39
N ALA A 25 8.06 3.70 5.36
CA ALA A 25 8.05 5.04 4.79
C ALA A 25 6.65 5.40 4.27
N MET A 26 5.99 4.48 3.56
CA MET A 26 4.63 4.65 3.05
C MET A 26 3.63 4.89 4.17
N PHE A 27 3.65 4.08 5.24
CA PHE A 27 2.72 4.28 6.36
C PHE A 27 3.04 5.54 7.17
N LYS A 28 4.29 5.96 7.24
CA LYS A 28 4.68 7.21 7.90
C LYS A 28 4.28 8.44 7.09
N LEU A 29 4.44 8.39 5.77
CA LEU A 29 4.01 9.40 4.83
C LEU A 29 2.48 9.50 4.76
N GLY A 30 1.81 8.36 4.90
CA GLY A 30 0.39 8.19 4.63
C GLY A 30 0.17 7.84 3.14
N PRO A 31 -0.39 6.66 2.80
CA PRO A 31 -0.55 6.24 1.40
C PRO A 31 -1.67 6.98 0.66
N THR A 32 -2.58 7.61 1.40
CA THR A 32 -3.68 8.42 0.85
C THR A 32 -3.80 9.73 1.61
N ARG A 33 -4.23 10.77 0.91
CA ARG A 33 -4.54 12.08 1.48
C ARG A 33 -6.00 12.44 1.28
N SER A 34 -6.57 13.17 2.24
CA SER A 34 -7.93 13.70 2.14
C SER A 34 -7.88 15.08 1.50
N LEU A 35 -8.49 15.22 0.34
CA LEU A 35 -8.75 16.50 -0.31
C LEU A 35 -10.25 16.69 -0.39
N GLY A 36 -10.86 17.37 0.59
CA GLY A 36 -12.23 17.95 0.61
C GLY A 36 -13.41 17.16 -0.02
N PHE A 37 -13.30 16.79 -1.30
CA PHE A 37 -14.17 15.97 -2.12
C PHE A 37 -13.85 14.46 -2.12
N GLY A 38 -12.73 14.02 -1.54
CA GLY A 38 -12.41 12.59 -1.49
C GLY A 38 -11.01 12.28 -0.97
N ALA A 39 -10.67 11.00 -0.97
CA ALA A 39 -9.29 10.55 -0.76
C ALA A 39 -8.62 10.38 -2.13
N GLU A 40 -7.33 10.68 -2.19
CA GLU A 40 -6.49 10.43 -3.37
C GLU A 40 -5.14 9.84 -2.94
N PRO A 41 -4.41 9.14 -3.83
CA PRO A 41 -3.10 8.61 -3.48
C PRO A 41 -2.12 9.75 -3.21
N THR A 42 -1.23 9.52 -2.25
CA THR A 42 -0.14 10.46 -1.98
C THR A 42 0.83 10.49 -3.17
N GLY A 43 1.13 11.70 -3.67
CA GLY A 43 1.88 11.90 -4.91
C GLY A 43 3.24 12.55 -4.71
N TRP A 44 3.86 12.95 -5.84
CA TRP A 44 5.19 13.57 -5.85
C TRP A 44 5.30 14.83 -4.99
N SER A 45 4.22 15.60 -4.89
CA SER A 45 4.15 16.82 -4.09
C SER A 45 4.41 16.59 -2.61
N GLU A 46 4.12 15.39 -2.09
CA GLU A 46 4.39 14.98 -0.71
C GLU A 46 5.61 14.08 -0.59
N ILE A 47 5.84 13.19 -1.57
CA ILE A 47 6.97 12.25 -1.56
C ILE A 47 8.30 13.00 -1.61
N ALA A 48 8.46 14.00 -2.48
CA ALA A 48 9.69 14.75 -2.60
C ALA A 48 10.10 15.49 -1.30
N PRO A 49 9.23 16.30 -0.66
CA PRO A 49 9.58 16.94 0.61
C PRO A 49 9.74 15.93 1.75
N PHE A 50 8.98 14.82 1.77
CA PHE A 50 9.18 13.76 2.76
C PHE A 50 10.55 13.10 2.65
N ALA A 51 10.98 12.77 1.43
CA ALA A 51 12.30 12.21 1.16
C ALA A 51 13.40 13.16 1.64
N GLN A 52 13.28 14.44 1.30
CA GLN A 52 14.24 15.47 1.69
C GLN A 52 14.29 15.67 3.21
N ALA A 53 13.14 15.68 3.89
CA ALA A 53 13.06 15.96 5.33
C ALA A 53 13.53 14.78 6.20
N THR A 54 13.33 13.55 5.73
CA THR A 54 13.53 12.34 6.56
C THR A 54 14.76 11.53 6.17
N GLY A 55 15.26 11.65 4.94
CA GLY A 55 16.31 10.78 4.41
C GLY A 55 15.92 9.30 4.31
N ARG A 56 14.63 8.95 4.49
CA ARG A 56 14.14 7.56 4.45
C ARG A 56 14.09 7.01 3.03
N VAL A 57 13.91 7.88 2.05
CA VAL A 57 13.94 7.60 0.62
C VAL A 57 15.24 8.20 0.08
N ARG A 58 16.13 7.35 -0.42
CA ARG A 58 17.55 7.67 -0.67
C ARG A 58 17.87 7.82 -2.14
N ASN A 59 17.07 7.20 -3.01
CA ASN A 59 17.33 7.13 -4.44
C ASN A 59 16.02 7.25 -5.24
N SER A 60 16.16 7.48 -6.54
CA SER A 60 15.02 7.70 -7.43
C SER A 60 14.09 6.50 -7.52
N TRP A 61 14.64 5.28 -7.56
CA TRP A 61 13.82 4.06 -7.68
C TRP A 61 12.97 3.82 -6.43
N GLU A 62 13.47 4.16 -5.23
CA GLU A 62 12.69 4.08 -3.99
C GLU A 62 11.54 5.10 -4.01
N ALA A 63 11.76 6.30 -4.56
CA ALA A 63 10.71 7.31 -4.66
C ALA A 63 9.64 6.91 -5.69
N GLU A 64 10.06 6.33 -6.82
CA GLU A 64 9.16 5.76 -7.84
C GLU A 64 8.36 4.58 -7.26
N THR A 65 9.02 3.69 -6.53
CA THR A 65 8.37 2.56 -5.86
C THR A 65 7.35 3.05 -4.85
N LEU A 66 7.70 4.04 -4.03
CA LEU A 66 6.80 4.61 -3.05
C LEU A 66 5.56 5.26 -3.68
N PHE A 67 5.73 5.95 -4.82
CA PHE A 67 4.64 6.51 -5.60
C PHE A 67 3.68 5.41 -6.09
N GLU A 68 4.22 4.34 -6.67
CA GLU A 68 3.42 3.21 -7.16
C GLU A 68 2.73 2.44 -6.03
N MET A 69 3.38 2.31 -4.87
CA MET A 69 2.79 1.72 -3.68
C MET A 69 1.59 2.54 -3.18
N CYS A 70 1.72 3.87 -3.07
CA CYS A 70 0.61 4.76 -2.68
C CYS A 70 -0.56 4.66 -3.66
N ARG A 71 -0.28 4.64 -4.97
CA ARG A 71 -1.29 4.48 -6.03
C ARG A 71 -2.02 3.15 -5.89
N SER A 72 -1.28 2.04 -5.84
CA SER A 72 -1.84 0.68 -5.76
C SER A 72 -2.66 0.49 -4.48
N PHE A 73 -2.17 1.02 -3.35
CA PHE A 73 -2.91 1.01 -2.09
C PHE A 73 -4.25 1.74 -2.22
N HIS A 74 -4.25 2.94 -2.82
CA HIS A 74 -5.47 3.69 -3.03
C HIS A 74 -6.46 2.94 -3.93
N GLU A 75 -5.99 2.40 -5.06
CA GLU A 75 -6.81 1.65 -6.01
C GLU A 75 -7.46 0.41 -5.36
N GLU A 76 -6.69 -0.40 -4.64
CA GLU A 76 -7.24 -1.57 -3.94
C GLU A 76 -8.16 -1.19 -2.78
N ASN A 77 -7.85 -0.12 -2.05
CA ASN A 77 -8.74 0.40 -1.00
C ASN A 77 -10.07 0.91 -1.56
N GLN A 78 -10.06 1.55 -2.73
CA GLN A 78 -11.28 1.97 -3.43
C GLN A 78 -12.04 0.78 -3.98
N ALA A 79 -11.35 -0.19 -4.58
CA ALA A 79 -11.97 -1.38 -5.14
C ALA A 79 -12.57 -2.28 -4.06
N GLY A 80 -11.95 -2.35 -2.88
CA GLY A 80 -12.46 -3.05 -1.70
C GLY A 80 -13.77 -2.48 -1.13
N LYS A 81 -14.19 -1.28 -1.54
CA LYS A 81 -15.52 -0.74 -1.20
C LYS A 81 -16.65 -1.46 -1.95
N SER A 82 -16.34 -2.23 -2.99
CA SER A 82 -17.32 -3.06 -3.68
C SER A 82 -17.57 -4.36 -2.88
N PRO A 83 -18.82 -4.68 -2.52
CA PRO A 83 -19.16 -5.93 -1.83
C PRO A 83 -18.86 -7.20 -2.64
N PHE A 84 -18.66 -7.06 -3.95
CA PHE A 84 -18.36 -8.16 -4.88
C PHE A 84 -16.87 -8.28 -5.18
N ARG A 85 -16.01 -7.48 -4.53
CA ARG A 85 -14.56 -7.55 -4.75
C ARG A 85 -14.03 -8.84 -4.14
N ILE A 86 -13.45 -9.69 -4.98
CA ILE A 86 -12.73 -10.90 -4.56
C ILE A 86 -11.49 -10.46 -3.76
N SER A 87 -11.30 -11.07 -2.59
CA SER A 87 -10.14 -10.77 -1.73
C SER A 87 -8.85 -11.02 -2.52
N PRO A 88 -7.80 -10.19 -2.39
CA PRO A 88 -6.53 -10.41 -3.09
C PRO A 88 -5.96 -11.82 -2.90
N MET A 89 -6.19 -12.45 -1.74
CA MET A 89 -5.74 -13.81 -1.43
C MET A 89 -6.50 -14.91 -2.17
N GLU A 90 -7.69 -14.60 -2.69
CA GLU A 90 -8.58 -15.53 -3.39
C GLU A 90 -8.46 -15.40 -4.92
N ARG A 91 -7.59 -14.50 -5.42
CA ARG A 91 -7.35 -14.30 -6.85
C ARG A 91 -6.35 -15.36 -7.34
N GLU A 92 -6.71 -16.14 -8.36
CA GLU A 92 -5.76 -17.02 -9.06
C GLU A 92 -4.71 -16.16 -9.78
N GLY A 93 -3.43 -16.46 -9.57
CA GLY A 93 -2.27 -15.74 -10.13
C GLY A 93 -1.85 -16.21 -11.51
#